data_AF-A0A7V2ZLE1-F1
#
_entry.id   AF-A0A7V2ZLE1-F1
#
_cell.length_a   1.000
_cell.length_b   1.000
_cell.length_c   1.000
_cell.angle_alpha   90.00
_cell.angle_beta   90.00
_cell.angle_gamma   90.00
#
_symmetry.space_group_name_H-M   'P 1'
#
loop_
_entity.id
_entity.type
_entity.pdbx_description
1 polymer ?
#
loop_
_entity_poly.entity_id
_entity_poly.type
_entity_poly.pdbx_seq_one_letter_code
_entity_poly.pdbx_strand_id
1 'polypeptide(L)' 'MKFVNIKKFSEMKKCSRETVYNAAKRGYIEIDRSSGIPVIFLNEKNLSWQPGQNRGRPKKRTIDFS' A
#
# COMPACT_ATOMS: atom_id res chain seq x y z
N MET A 1 18.13 4.63 -9.77
CA MET A 1 16.82 4.26 -9.17
C MET A 1 17.03 3.94 -7.69
N LYS A 2 16.23 4.48 -6.77
CA LYS A 2 16.38 4.23 -5.31
C LYS A 2 15.45 3.09 -4.87
N PHE A 3 15.89 2.25 -3.94
CA PHE A 3 15.08 1.19 -3.34
C PHE A 3 15.09 1.31 -1.81
N VAL A 4 14.07 0.75 -1.17
CA VAL A 4 13.94 0.68 0.29
C VAL A 4 13.46 -0.71 0.70
N ASN A 5 13.76 -1.10 1.93
CA ASN A 5 13.15 -2.31 2.49
C ASN A 5 11.68 -2.06 2.87
N ILE A 6 10.95 -3.15 3.11
CA ILE A 6 9.52 -3.10 3.46
C ILE A 6 9.26 -2.28 4.73
N LYS A 7 10.15 -2.35 5.73
CA LYS A 7 10.02 -1.56 6.97
C LYS A 7 10.00 -0.06 6.66
N LYS A 8 11.00 0.43 5.93
CA LYS A 8 11.12 1.85 5.59
C LYS A 8 9.99 2.32 4.70
N PHE A 9 9.56 1.50 3.74
CA PHE A 9 8.40 1.82 2.91
C PHE A 9 7.10 1.94 3.72
N SER A 10 6.89 1.02 4.68
CA SER A 10 5.72 1.06 5.56
C SER A 10 5.68 2.32 6.45
N GLU A 11 6.85 2.78 6.91
CA GLU A 11 7.00 4.03 7.65
C GLU A 11 6.68 5.25 6.76
N MET A 12 7.19 5.30 5.53
CA MET A 12 6.91 6.37 4.57
C MET A 12 5.42 6.48 4.25
N LYS A 13 4.74 5.34 4.14
CA LYS A 13 3.31 5.27 3.82
C LYS A 13 2.41 5.32 5.06
N LYS A 14 2.98 5.40 6.27
CA LYS A 14 2.26 5.41 7.55
C LYS A 14 1.29 4.23 7.69
N CYS A 15 1.73 3.02 7.33
CA CYS A 15 0.91 1.80 7.42
C CYS A 15 1.70 0.61 8.00
N SER A 16 1.00 -0.49 8.29
CA SER A 16 1.66 -1.73 8.73
C SER A 16 2.40 -2.41 7.58
N ARG A 17 3.43 -3.20 7.90
CA ARG A 17 4.13 -4.06 6.92
C ARG A 17 3.16 -5.05 6.26
N GLU A 18 2.19 -5.56 7.01
CA GLU A 18 1.14 -6.44 6.49
C GLU A 18 0.32 -5.76 5.40
N THR A 19 -0.01 -4.47 5.56
CA THR A 19 -0.72 -3.69 4.52
C THR A 19 0.08 -3.62 3.23
N VAL A 20 1.41 -3.46 3.33
CA VAL A 20 2.33 -3.47 2.19
C VAL A 20 2.32 -4.84 1.51
N TYR A 21 2.46 -5.93 2.26
CA TYR A 21 2.39 -7.29 1.70
C TYR A 21 1.05 -7.60 1.02
N ASN A 22 -0.06 -7.19 1.63
CA ASN A 22 -1.40 -7.35 1.06
C ASN A 22 -1.56 -6.52 -0.23
N ALA A 23 -1.00 -5.30 -0.27
CA ALA A 23 -0.99 -4.48 -1.48
C ALA A 23 -0.18 -5.14 -2.59
N ALA A 24 0.96 -5.75 -2.27
CA ALA A 24 1.78 -6.48 -3.24
C ALA A 24 1.06 -7.72 -3.77
N LYS A 25 0.41 -8.49 -2.89
CA LYS A 25 -0.42 -9.65 -3.28
C LYS A 25 -1.56 -9.27 -4.23
N ARG A 26 -2.06 -8.04 -4.11
CA ARG A 26 -3.11 -7.48 -4.98
C ARG A 26 -2.56 -6.74 -6.21
N GLY A 27 -1.24 -6.72 -6.42
CA GLY A 27 -0.59 -6.10 -7.58
C GLY A 27 -0.47 -4.57 -7.55
N TYR A 28 -0.85 -3.92 -6.43
CA TYR A 28 -0.77 -2.45 -6.29
C TYR A 28 0.66 -1.93 -6.14
N ILE A 29 1.53 -2.76 -5.56
CA ILE A 29 2.95 -2.44 -5.40
C ILE A 29 3.80 -3.61 -5.86
N GLU A 30 5.02 -3.31 -6.29
CA GLU A 30 6.00 -4.31 -6.70
C GLU A 30 7.08 -4.46 -5.63
N ILE A 31 7.30 -5.72 -5.23
CA ILE A 31 8.36 -6.12 -4.30
C ILE A 31 9.30 -7.04 -5.08
N ASP A 32 10.57 -6.66 -5.16
CA ASP A 32 11.62 -7.55 -5.67
C ASP A 32 12.13 -8.46 -4.55
N ARG A 33 12.24 -9.74 -4.86
CA ARG A 33 12.67 -10.82 -3.95
C ARG A 33 13.87 -11.60 -4.50
N SER A 34 14.43 -11.18 -5.63
CA SER A 34 15.56 -11.83 -6.29
C SER A 34 16.78 -11.99 -5.38
N SER A 35 16.99 -11.04 -4.47
CA SER A 35 18.18 -10.94 -3.61
C SER A 35 17.99 -11.57 -2.22
N GLY A 36 16.94 -12.37 -2.01
CA GLY A 36 16.59 -12.98 -0.72
C GLY A 36 16.00 -12.01 0.32
N ILE A 37 16.37 -10.74 0.28
CA ILE A 37 15.78 -9.67 1.09
C ILE A 37 14.75 -8.92 0.23
N PRO A 38 13.47 -8.85 0.65
CA PRO A 38 12.45 -8.17 -0.12
C PRO A 38 12.65 -6.64 -0.11
N VAL A 39 12.78 -6.06 -1.30
CA VAL A 39 12.96 -4.61 -1.51
C VAL A 39 11.85 -4.03 -2.38
N ILE A 40 11.60 -2.75 -2.21
CA ILE A 40 10.60 -1.98 -2.96
C ILE A 40 11.33 -0.87 -3.70
N PHE A 41 11.20 -0.85 -5.02
CA PHE A 41 11.71 0.23 -5.85
C PHE A 41 10.82 1.47 -5.69
N LEU A 42 11.43 2.64 -5.50
CA LEU A 42 10.71 3.91 -5.41
C LEU A 42 10.41 4.45 -6.81
N ASN A 43 9.57 3.74 -7.57
CA ASN A 43 9.06 4.13 -8.88
C ASN A 43 7.71 4.87 -8.76
N GLU A 44 7.22 5.48 -9.85
CA GLU A 44 5.97 6.25 -9.85
C GLU A 44 4.76 5.42 -9.39
N LYS A 45 4.71 4.13 -9.76
CA LYS A 45 3.66 3.19 -9.35
C LYS A 45 3.63 3.00 -7.82
N ASN A 46 4.76 2.63 -7.22
CA ASN A 46 4.85 2.40 -5.77
C ASN A 46 4.72 3.71 -4.97
N LEU A 47 5.19 4.83 -5.52
CA LEU A 47 5.06 6.15 -4.89
C LEU A 47 3.64 6.70 -4.94
N SER A 48 2.86 6.43 -5.99
CA SER A 48 1.46 6.87 -6.10
C SER A 48 0.50 6.04 -5.25
N TRP A 49 0.86 4.79 -4.91
CA TRP A 49 0.04 3.95 -4.03
C TRP A 49 -0.15 4.58 -2.64
N GLN A 50 -1.39 4.63 -2.15
CA GLN A 50 -1.71 5.03 -0.78
C GLN A 50 -2.50 3.94 -0.02
N PRO A 51 -2.13 3.66 1.24
CA PRO A 51 -2.87 2.70 2.05
C PRO A 51 -4.27 3.24 2.37
N GLY A 52 -5.28 2.38 2.23
CA GLY A 52 -6.65 2.72 2.58
C GLY A 52 -7.51 3.34 1.46
N GLN A 53 -7.01 3.49 0.23
CA GLN A 53 -7.83 3.99 -0.90
C GLN A 53 -9.09 3.15 -1.17
N ASN A 54 -9.12 1.88 -0.72
CA ASN A 54 -10.28 1.00 -0.84
C ASN A 54 -11.09 0.81 0.46
N ARG A 55 -10.82 1.59 1.52
CA ARG A 55 -11.78 1.73 2.62
C ARG A 55 -12.82 2.74 2.17
N GLY A 56 -13.67 2.33 1.22
CA GLY A 56 -14.95 2.99 1.05
C GLY A 56 -15.60 3.03 2.42
N ARG A 57 -15.61 4.21 3.05
CA ARG A 57 -16.50 4.45 4.17
C ARG A 57 -17.87 4.10 3.61
N PRO A 58 -18.62 3.12 4.16
CA PRO A 58 -20.00 2.95 3.74
C PRO A 58 -20.65 4.33 3.90
N LYS A 59 -21.03 4.94 2.78
CA LYS A 59 -21.82 6.18 2.82
C LYS A 59 -23.05 5.78 3.63
N LYS A 60 -23.18 6.30 4.85
CA LYS A 60 -24.43 6.17 5.62
C LYS A 60 -25.51 6.69 4.67
N ARG A 61 -26.35 5.80 4.13
CA ARG A 61 -27.65 6.22 3.59
C ARG A 61 -28.38 6.78 4.81
N THR A 62 -28.44 8.09 4.93
CA THR A 62 -29.46 8.73 5.75
C THR A 62 -30.78 8.31 5.12
N ILE A 63 -31.47 7.37 5.77
CA ILE A 63 -32.87 7.07 5.45
C ILE A 63 -33.62 8.26 6.01
N ASP A 64 -34.03 9.17 5.13
CA ASP A 64 -34.92 10.26 5.46
C ASP A 64 -36.33 9.67 5.57
N PHE A 65 -36.94 9.76 6.76
CA PHE A 65 -38.34 9.38 7.00
C PHE A 65 -39.16 10.67 7.04
N SER A 66 -39.22 11.36 5.90
CA SER A 66 -40.17 12.45 5.67
C SER A 66 -41.49 11.94 5.08
#